data_AF-A0A963K5S7-F1
#
_entry.id   AF-A0A963K5S7-F1
#
_cell.length_a   1.000
_cell.length_b   1.000
_cell.length_c   1.000
_cell.angle_alpha   90.00
_cell.angle_beta   90.00
_cell.angle_gamma   90.00
#
_symmetry.space_group_name_H-M   'P 1'
#
loop_
_entity.id
_entity.type
_entity.pdbx_description
1 polymer ?
#
loop_
_entity_poly.entity_id
_entity_poly.type
_entity_poly.pdbx_seq_one_letter_code
_entity_poly.pdbx_strand_id
1 'polypeptide(L)'
;MLFGRHHMNIARLEQRLPVSIVTRGNEIFIQGESDADVRTAATVLERLYEQLQGGHSIDREDVDAALRMVQGDVVDAGFVREVRTDRRSIMPRSPNQAAYLRLLEQRDLVFALGPAGTGKT
;
A
#
# COMPACT_ATOMS: atom_id res chain seq x y z
N MET A 1 0.78 -12.42 -7.30
CA MET A 1 1.30 -13.25 -6.17
C MET A 1 1.77 -12.32 -5.07
N LEU A 2 1.28 -12.47 -3.83
CA LEU A 2 1.55 -11.55 -2.70
C LEU A 2 3.02 -11.51 -2.29
N PHE A 3 3.65 -12.68 -2.19
CA PHE A 3 5.03 -12.79 -1.72
C PHE A 3 6.07 -12.35 -2.78
N GLY A 4 5.64 -12.12 -4.02
CA GLY A 4 6.54 -11.89 -5.14
C GLY A 4 7.36 -13.12 -5.51
N ARG A 5 8.22 -12.99 -6.53
CA ARG A 5 9.14 -14.07 -6.91
C ARG A 5 10.23 -14.18 -5.83
N HIS A 6 10.51 -15.38 -5.34
CA HIS A 6 11.51 -15.64 -4.29
C HIS A 6 11.28 -14.83 -2.99
N HIS A 7 10.02 -14.59 -2.60
CA HIS A 7 9.68 -13.85 -1.36
C HIS A 7 10.21 -12.40 -1.31
N MET A 8 10.50 -11.79 -2.46
CA MET A 8 11.07 -10.43 -2.53
C MET A 8 10.24 -9.36 -1.83
N ASN A 9 8.91 -9.52 -1.78
CA ASN A 9 8.03 -8.56 -1.12
C ASN A 9 8.11 -8.70 0.41
N ILE A 10 8.29 -9.92 0.92
CA ILE A 10 8.50 -10.18 2.35
C ILE A 10 9.84 -9.61 2.78
N ALA A 11 10.92 -9.98 2.06
CA ALA A 11 12.27 -9.49 2.36
C ALA A 11 12.33 -7.96 2.34
N ARG A 12 11.54 -7.31 1.47
CA ARG A 12 11.43 -5.85 1.43
C ARG A 12 10.78 -5.27 2.68
N LEU A 13 9.76 -5.93 3.22
CA LEU A 13 9.08 -5.50 4.44
C LEU A 13 9.99 -5.67 5.67
N GLU A 14 10.68 -6.80 5.77
CA GLU A 14 11.69 -7.09 6.81
C GLU A 14 12.91 -6.14 6.75
N GLN A 15 13.25 -5.60 5.57
CA GLN A 15 14.30 -4.56 5.45
C GLN A 15 13.88 -3.19 6.00
N ARG A 16 12.57 -2.94 6.10
CA ARG A 16 12.01 -1.62 6.43
C ARG A 16 11.45 -1.54 7.83
N LEU A 17 11.05 -2.67 8.39
CA LEU A 17 10.53 -2.82 9.74
C LEU A 17 11.38 -3.86 10.47
N PRO A 18 11.69 -3.68 11.76
CA PRO A 18 12.42 -4.65 12.56
C PRO A 18 11.53 -5.86 12.93
N VAL A 19 11.08 -6.58 11.90
CA VAL A 19 10.21 -7.76 12.00
C VAL A 19 10.78 -8.91 11.17
N SER A 20 10.44 -10.14 11.56
CA SER A 20 10.64 -11.36 10.79
C SER A 20 9.28 -11.95 10.42
N ILE A 21 9.16 -12.41 9.18
CA ILE A 21 7.92 -12.90 8.60
C ILE A 21 8.15 -14.30 8.04
N VAL A 22 7.44 -15.28 8.58
CA VAL A 22 7.50 -16.67 8.15
C VAL A 22 6.17 -17.07 7.56
N THR A 23 6.20 -17.73 6.40
CA THR A 23 5.00 -18.25 5.74
C THR A 23 4.96 -19.76 5.89
N ARG A 24 3.82 -20.31 6.32
CA ARG A 24 3.61 -21.75 6.43
C ARG A 24 2.23 -22.10 5.87
N GLY A 25 2.21 -22.67 4.67
CA GLY A 25 0.96 -22.91 3.94
C GLY A 25 0.23 -21.61 3.63
N ASN A 26 -0.97 -21.45 4.18
CA ASN A 26 -1.81 -20.26 4.08
C ASN A 26 -1.72 -19.33 5.29
N GLU A 27 -0.84 -19.63 6.24
CA GLU A 27 -0.63 -18.82 7.44
C GLU A 27 0.63 -17.97 7.33
N ILE A 28 0.55 -16.76 7.86
CA ILE A 28 1.67 -15.81 7.97
C ILE A 28 1.91 -15.55 9.45
N PHE A 29 3.14 -15.80 9.89
CA PHE A 29 3.61 -15.50 11.23
C PHE A 29 4.52 -14.28 11.18
N ILE A 30 4.22 -13.27 12.00
CA ILE A 30 4.99 -12.02 12.09
C ILE A 30 5.51 -11.91 13.51
N GLN A 31 6.81 -11.70 13.65
CA GLN A 31 7.48 -11.52 14.94
C GLN A 31 8.34 -10.26 14.89
N GLY A 32 8.36 -9.48 15.96
CA GLY A 32 9.19 -8.28 16.06
C GLY A 32 9.31 -7.86 17.52
N GLU A 33 10.22 -6.92 17.80
CA GLU A 33 10.44 -6.42 19.16
C GLU A 33 9.35 -5.44 19.61
N SER A 34 8.68 -4.80 18.66
CA SER A 34 7.66 -3.78 18.87
C SER A 34 6.31 -4.25 18.34
N ASP A 35 5.30 -4.27 19.21
CA ASP A 35 3.91 -4.54 18.83
C ASP A 35 3.37 -3.56 17.78
N ALA A 36 3.93 -2.34 17.72
CA ALA A 36 3.56 -1.35 16.71
C ALA A 36 4.10 -1.75 15.32
N ASP A 37 5.33 -2.26 15.25
CA ASP A 37 5.94 -2.71 13.98
C ASP A 37 5.27 -3.99 13.47
N VAL A 38 4.95 -4.93 14.38
CA VAL A 38 4.19 -6.15 14.04
C VAL A 38 2.81 -5.79 13.47
N ARG A 39 2.06 -4.89 14.13
CA ARG A 39 0.76 -4.41 13.64
C ARG A 39 0.87 -3.69 12.30
N THR A 40 1.93 -2.88 12.11
CA THR A 40 2.19 -2.19 10.85
C THR A 40 2.42 -3.20 9.72
N ALA A 41 3.27 -4.21 9.95
CA ALA A 41 3.55 -5.25 8.96
C ALA A 41 2.28 -6.05 8.60
N ALA A 42 1.47 -6.43 9.60
CA ALA A 42 0.19 -7.11 9.38
C ALA A 42 -0.76 -6.28 8.51
N THR A 43 -0.95 -5.00 8.86
CA THR A 43 -1.83 -4.07 8.11
C THR A 43 -1.36 -3.89 6.66
N VAL A 44 -0.05 -3.81 6.44
CA VAL A 44 0.52 -3.73 5.08
C VAL A 44 0.19 -4.99 4.27
N LEU A 45 0.40 -6.17 4.86
CA LEU A 45 0.13 -7.44 4.18
C LEU A 45 -1.35 -7.64 3.85
N GLU A 46 -2.25 -7.26 4.77
CA GLU A 46 -3.70 -7.28 4.55
C GLU A 46 -4.10 -6.40 3.36
N ARG A 47 -3.61 -5.14 3.31
CA ARG A 47 -3.89 -4.22 2.19
C ARG A 47 -3.40 -4.76 0.85
N LEU A 48 -2.18 -5.31 0.81
CA LEU A 48 -1.64 -5.91 -0.41
C LEU A 48 -2.43 -7.15 -0.84
N TYR A 49 -2.96 -7.92 0.12
CA TYR A 49 -3.82 -9.07 -0.16
C TYR A 49 -5.17 -8.65 -0.76
N GLU A 50 -5.80 -7.61 -0.23
CA GLU A 50 -7.06 -7.08 -0.76
C GLU A 50 -6.89 -6.54 -2.19
N GLN A 51 -5.78 -5.86 -2.47
CA GLN A 51 -5.44 -5.42 -3.82
C GLN A 51 -5.35 -6.60 -4.81
N LEU A 52 -4.72 -7.71 -4.40
CA LEU A 52 -4.66 -8.94 -5.20
C LEU A 52 -6.04 -9.57 -5.41
N GLN A 53 -6.89 -9.60 -4.38
CA GLN A 53 -8.28 -10.08 -4.50
C GLN A 53 -9.08 -9.22 -5.50
N GLY A 54 -8.77 -7.92 -5.59
CA GLY A 54 -9.30 -7.02 -6.61
C GLY A 54 -8.75 -7.24 -8.03
N GLY A 55 -7.84 -8.21 -8.24
CA GLY A 55 -7.23 -8.53 -9.53
C GLY A 55 -5.98 -7.72 -9.87
N HIS A 56 -5.42 -6.96 -8.92
CA HIS A 56 -4.22 -6.15 -9.14
C HIS A 56 -2.95 -7.00 -9.01
N SER A 57 -1.93 -6.69 -9.80
CA SER A 57 -0.57 -7.19 -9.56
C SER A 57 0.11 -6.38 -8.48
N ILE A 58 0.90 -7.03 -7.63
CA ILE A 58 1.72 -6.37 -6.61
C ILE A 58 3.18 -6.37 -7.07
N ASP A 59 3.76 -5.18 -7.16
CA ASP A 59 5.18 -4.98 -7.39
C ASP A 59 5.89 -4.49 -6.11
N ARG A 60 7.21 -4.26 -6.21
CA ARG A 60 8.03 -3.80 -5.08
C ARG A 60 7.67 -2.39 -4.62
N GLU A 61 7.26 -1.52 -5.55
CA GLU A 61 6.89 -0.14 -5.26
C GLU A 61 5.57 -0.08 -4.50
N ASP A 62 4.65 -1.00 -4.78
CA ASP A 62 3.39 -1.16 -4.05
C ASP A 62 3.63 -1.51 -2.57
N VAL A 63 4.61 -2.37 -2.27
CA VAL A 63 5.01 -2.68 -0.88
C VAL A 63 5.53 -1.44 -0.16
N ASP A 64 6.44 -0.70 -0.80
CA ASP A 64 6.98 0.55 -0.25
C ASP A 64 5.89 1.64 -0.09
N ALA A 65 4.90 1.65 -0.98
CA ALA A 65 3.76 2.56 -0.91
C ALA A 65 2.81 2.20 0.23
N ALA A 66 2.42 0.94 0.34
CA ALA A 66 1.57 0.45 1.42
C ALA A 66 2.18 0.74 2.79
N LEU A 67 3.49 0.51 2.95
CA LEU A 67 4.20 0.84 4.18
C LEU A 67 4.15 2.34 4.51
N ARG A 68 4.44 3.21 3.53
CA ARG A 68 4.35 4.67 3.72
C ARG A 68 2.94 5.12 4.10
N MET A 69 1.91 4.49 3.53
CA MET A 69 0.52 4.83 3.85
C MET A 69 0.13 4.43 5.27
N VAL A 70 0.58 3.26 5.75
CA VAL A 70 0.30 2.82 7.12
C VAL A 70 1.09 3.64 8.14
N GLN A 71 2.36 3.94 7.89
CA GLN A 71 3.20 4.75 8.80
C GLN A 71 2.82 6.24 8.84
N GLY A 72 2.28 6.78 7.75
CA GLY A 72 1.88 8.19 7.65
C GLY A 72 0.53 8.53 8.29
N ASP A 73 0.01 7.69 9.19
CA ASP A 73 -1.32 7.81 9.82
C ASP A 73 -2.50 7.86 8.83
N VAL A 74 -2.32 7.40 7.60
CA VAL A 74 -3.40 7.26 6.63
C VAL A 74 -4.04 5.88 6.78
N VAL A 75 -4.46 5.60 8.00
CA VAL A 75 -5.25 4.43 8.34
C VAL A 75 -6.71 4.66 7.93
N ASP A 76 -7.17 5.91 7.99
CA ASP A 76 -8.56 6.33 7.75
C ASP A 76 -8.80 6.94 6.35
N ALA A 77 -7.86 6.72 5.41
CA ALA A 77 -8.23 6.83 4.01
C ALA A 77 -9.02 5.58 3.58
N GLY A 78 -10.21 5.36 4.18
CA GLY A 78 -11.23 4.42 3.71
C GLY A 78 -11.12 4.22 2.21
N PHE A 79 -10.89 2.95 1.84
CA PHE A 79 -10.50 2.45 0.51
C PHE A 79 -10.79 3.48 -0.58
N VAL A 80 -9.76 4.27 -0.91
CA VAL A 80 -9.87 5.13 -2.09
C VAL A 80 -10.05 4.19 -3.27
N ARG A 81 -11.23 4.28 -3.89
CA ARG A 81 -11.63 3.39 -4.97
C ARG A 81 -10.61 3.46 -6.09
N GLU A 82 -10.33 2.29 -6.64
CA GLU A 82 -9.62 2.10 -7.89
C GLU A 82 -10.20 3.05 -8.96
N VAL A 83 -9.36 3.93 -9.52
CA VAL A 83 -9.77 4.71 -10.69
C VAL A 83 -9.49 3.88 -11.92
N ARG A 84 -10.56 3.39 -12.54
CA ARG A 84 -10.49 2.71 -13.83
C ARG A 84 -10.49 3.72 -14.96
N THR A 85 -9.40 3.74 -15.71
CA THR A 85 -9.32 4.43 -17.00
C THR A 85 -9.35 3.39 -18.12
N ASP A 86 -9.70 3.79 -19.34
CA ASP A 86 -9.76 2.90 -20.51
C ASP A 86 -8.44 2.15 -20.79
N ARG A 87 -7.31 2.66 -20.28
CA ARG A 87 -5.98 2.09 -20.51
C ARG A 87 -5.43 1.33 -19.30
N ARG A 88 -5.77 1.75 -18.08
CA ARG A 88 -5.25 1.14 -16.85
C ARG A 88 -6.07 1.46 -15.61
N SER A 89 -5.97 0.57 -14.64
CA SER A 89 -6.35 0.83 -13.26
C SER A 89 -5.28 1.67 -12.56
N ILE A 90 -5.69 2.69 -11.81
CA ILE A 90 -4.80 3.56 -11.02
C ILE A 90 -5.21 3.47 -9.55
N MET A 91 -4.23 3.14 -8.71
CA MET A 91 -4.38 3.08 -7.27
C MET A 91 -3.44 4.08 -6.60
N PRO A 92 -3.87 4.79 -5.55
CA PRO A 92 -3.01 5.76 -4.90
C PRO A 92 -1.86 5.06 -4.18
N ARG A 93 -0.64 5.53 -4.43
CA ARG A 93 0.63 5.09 -3.82
C ARG A 93 1.19 6.12 -2.82
N SER A 94 0.43 7.17 -2.53
CA SER A 94 0.78 8.16 -1.51
C SER A 94 -0.47 8.75 -0.83
N PRO A 95 -0.32 9.27 0.40
CA PRO A 95 -1.36 10.05 1.08
C PRO A 95 -1.97 11.15 0.22
N ASN A 96 -1.13 11.93 -0.47
CA ASN A 96 -1.58 13.03 -1.30
C ASN A 96 -2.38 12.55 -2.52
N GLN A 97 -1.98 11.44 -3.14
CA GLN A 97 -2.75 10.82 -4.23
C GLN A 97 -4.10 10.32 -3.72
N ALA A 98 -4.14 9.68 -2.55
CA ALA A 98 -5.39 9.23 -1.94
C ALA A 98 -6.35 10.40 -1.68
N ALA A 99 -5.84 11.50 -1.11
CA ALA A 99 -6.63 12.72 -0.91
C ALA A 99 -7.09 13.34 -2.23
N TYR A 100 -6.21 13.38 -3.25
CA TYR A 100 -6.54 13.90 -4.57
C TYR A 100 -7.66 13.11 -5.25
N LEU A 101 -7.60 11.78 -5.24
CA LEU A 101 -8.63 10.92 -5.83
C LEU A 101 -9.98 11.09 -5.13
N ARG A 102 -9.99 11.24 -3.80
CA ARG A 102 -11.23 11.56 -3.06
C ARG A 102 -11.83 12.90 -3.46
N LEU A 103 -10.99 13.92 -3.65
CA LEU A 103 -11.46 15.22 -4.11
C LEU A 103 -12.06 15.12 -5.52
N LEU A 104 -11.50 14.30 -6.40
CA LEU A 104 -12.06 14.07 -7.74
C LEU A 104 -13.43 13.39 -7.70
N GLU A 105 -13.69 12.50 -6.74
CA GLU A 105 -15.03 11.91 -6.58
C GLU A 105 -16.07 12.91 -6.08
N GLN A 106 -15.66 13.93 -5.33
CA GLN A 106 -16.55 14.86 -4.64
C GLN A 106 -16.71 16.21 -5.35
N ARG A 107 -15.85 16.54 -6.33
CA ARG A 107 -15.75 17.86 -6.94
C ARG A 107 -15.60 17.74 -8.46
N ASP A 108 -16.28 18.60 -9.19
CA ASP A 108 -16.19 18.64 -10.66
C ASP A 108 -14.81 19.09 -11.18
N LEU A 109 -14.04 19.82 -10.36
CA LEU A 109 -12.71 20.31 -10.72
C LEU A 109 -11.79 20.38 -9.50
N VAL A 110 -10.58 19.81 -9.62
CA VAL A 110 -9.57 19.78 -8.55
C VAL A 110 -8.20 20.17 -9.13
N PHE A 111 -7.56 21.18 -8.53
CA PHE A 111 -6.19 21.57 -8.87
C PHE A 111 -5.21 21.01 -7.83
N ALA A 112 -4.23 20.21 -8.28
CA ALA A 112 -3.14 19.73 -7.43
C ALA A 112 -1.90 20.61 -7.60
N LEU A 113 -1.54 21.36 -6.57
CA LEU A 113 -0.36 22.24 -6.54
C LEU A 113 0.74 21.65 -5.62
N GLY A 114 1.99 21.69 -6.06
CA GLY A 114 3.14 21.27 -5.26
C GLY A 114 4.43 21.12 -6.07
N PRO A 115 5.63 21.14 -5.44
CA PRO A 115 6.93 20.98 -6.11
C PRO A 115 7.10 19.60 -6.75
N ALA A 116 7.95 19.46 -7.77
CA ALA A 116 8.16 18.18 -8.45
C ALA A 116 8.50 17.05 -7.45
N GLY A 117 7.93 15.86 -7.64
CA GLY A 117 8.17 14.70 -6.75
C GLY A 117 7.19 14.52 -5.58
N THR A 118 6.23 15.41 -5.36
CA THR A 118 5.23 15.28 -4.26
C THR A 118 4.04 14.36 -4.57
N GLY A 119 4.11 13.55 -5.63
CA GLY A 119 3.05 12.60 -5.98
C GLY A 119 1.74 13.23 -6.46
N LYS A 120 1.80 14.29 -7.28
CA LYS A 120 0.62 14.92 -7.90
C LYS A 120 -0.02 14.07 -9.02
N THR A 121 0.72 13.10 -9.53
CA THR A 121 0.36 12.19 -10.63
C THR A 121 0.46 10.77 -10.12
#